data_AF-A0A4R4RD36-F1
#
_entry.id   AF-A0A4R4RD36-F1
#
_cell.length_a   1.000
_cell.length_b   1.000
_cell.length_c   1.000
_cell.angle_alpha   90.00
_cell.angle_beta   90.00
_cell.angle_gamma   90.00
#
_symmetry.space_group_name_H-M   'P 1'
#
loop_
_entity.id
_entity.type
_entity.pdbx_description
1 polymer ?
#
loop_
_entity_poly.entity_id
_entity_poly.type
_entity_poly.pdbx_seq_one_letter_code
_entity_poly.pdbx_strand_id
1 'polypeptide(L)' 'AGIYPGASPGGWLLVGRTGLTLFDVTADPPARLAPGTRVRLAATA' A
#
# COMPACT_ATOMS: atom_id res chain seq x y z
N ALA A 1 -3.44 7.80 -7.44
CA ALA A 1 -3.90 7.14 -6.21
C ALA A 1 -2.69 6.56 -5.48
N GLY A 2 -2.75 6.38 -4.16
CA GLY A 2 -1.69 5.73 -3.40
C GLY A 2 -2.24 5.07 -2.14
N ILE A 3 -1.41 4.27 -1.49
CA ILE A 3 -1.76 3.53 -0.28
C ILE A 3 -0.68 3.81 0.75
N TYR A 4 -1.07 4.26 1.94
CA TYR A 4 -0.15 4.39 3.05
C TYR A 4 0.33 2.99 3.49
N PRO A 5 1.65 2.73 3.55
CA PRO A 5 2.17 1.43 3.97
C PRO A 5 2.06 1.19 5.49
N GLY A 6 1.80 2.25 6.26
CA GLY A 6 1.62 2.24 7.71
C GLY A 6 0.98 3.53 8.20
N ALA A 7 0.76 3.64 9.51
CA ALA A 7 0.16 4.82 10.11
C ALA A 7 1.12 6.02 10.07
N SER A 8 0.67 7.12 9.46
CA SER A 8 1.37 8.40 9.46
C SER A 8 0.35 9.53 9.31
N PRO A 9 0.65 10.76 9.77
CA PRO A 9 -0.14 11.92 9.37
C PRO A 9 -0.11 12.07 7.84
N GLY A 10 -1.22 12.52 7.26
CA GLY A 10 -1.37 12.65 5.82
C GLY A 10 -2.58 13.50 5.46
N GLY A 11 -2.45 14.30 4.39
CA GLY A 11 -3.51 15.21 3.93
C GLY A 11 -4.35 14.66 2.77
N TRP A 12 -4.20 13.38 2.41
CA TRP A 12 -4.94 12.80 1.29
C TRP A 12 -6.37 12.46 1.70
N LEU A 13 -7.32 12.59 0.75
CA LEU A 13 -8.68 12.11 0.92
C LEU A 13 -8.69 10.57 0.94
N LEU A 14 -9.14 10.00 2.05
CA LEU A 14 -9.19 8.54 2.23
C LEU A 14 -10.46 7.97 1.60
N VAL A 15 -10.32 6.97 0.73
CA VAL A 15 -11.43 6.32 0.01
C VAL A 15 -11.57 4.82 0.30
N GLY A 16 -10.68 4.26 1.13
CA GLY A 16 -10.67 2.83 1.46
C GLY A 16 -9.44 2.42 2.26
N ARG A 17 -9.34 1.12 2.57
CA ARG A 17 -8.21 0.50 3.27
C ARG A 17 -7.92 -0.90 2.70
N THR A 18 -6.74 -1.43 2.97
CA THR A 18 -6.35 -2.80 2.60
C THR A 18 -5.67 -3.50 3.77
N GLY A 19 -5.84 -4.82 3.87
CA GLY A 19 -5.08 -5.66 4.79
C GLY A 19 -3.72 -6.11 4.25
N LEU A 20 -3.36 -5.67 3.03
CA LEU A 20 -2.11 -6.02 2.37
C LEU A 20 -0.93 -5.30 3.03
N THR A 21 0.03 -6.04 3.59
CA THR A 21 1.32 -5.47 4.00
C THR A 21 2.08 -4.99 2.77
N LEU A 22 2.34 -3.69 2.70
CA LEU A 22 3.05 -3.03 1.59
C LEU A 22 4.54 -2.81 1.88
N PHE A 23 4.91 -2.73 3.15
CA PHE A 23 6.28 -2.60 3.59
C PHE A 23 6.52 -3.49 4.82
N ASP A 24 7.56 -4.31 4.75
CA ASP A 24 8.06 -5.14 5.85
C ASP A 24 9.59 -5.02 5.88
N VAL A 25 10.14 -4.48 6.97
CA VAL A 25 11.58 -4.25 7.12
C VAL A 25 12.40 -5.54 7.15
N THR A 26 11.76 -6.67 7.47
CA THR A 26 12.42 -7.97 7.56
C THR A 26 12.37 -8.77 6.24
N ALA A 27 11.62 -8.29 5.24
CA ALA A 27 11.49 -8.93 3.93
C ALA A 27 12.58 -8.48 2.95
N ASP A 28 12.84 -9.31 1.93
CA ASP A 28 13.71 -8.99 0.79
C ASP A 28 12.95 -9.22 -0.54
N PRO A 29 12.53 -8.16 -1.25
CA PRO A 29 12.70 -6.74 -0.93
C PRO A 29 11.71 -6.25 0.15
N PRO A 30 12.06 -5.19 0.92
CA PRO A 30 11.21 -4.70 2.00
C PRO A 30 9.95 -3.97 1.50
N ALA A 31 10.04 -3.33 0.34
CA ALA A 31 8.89 -2.72 -0.33
C ALA A 31 8.27 -3.73 -1.29
N ARG A 32 7.00 -4.07 -1.06
CA ARG A 32 6.30 -5.08 -1.86
C ARG A 32 6.07 -4.64 -3.31
N LEU A 33 5.93 -3.34 -3.56
CA LEU A 33 5.66 -2.76 -4.87
C LEU A 33 6.89 -1.97 -5.34
N ALA A 34 7.66 -2.54 -6.25
CA ALA A 34 8.79 -1.85 -6.89
C ALA A 34 8.30 -0.90 -8.01
N PRO A 35 9.09 0.12 -8.38
CA PRO A 35 8.82 0.92 -9.58
C PRO A 35 8.56 0.04 -10.81
N GLY A 36 7.52 0.36 -11.57
CA GLY A 36 7.06 -0.45 -12.72
C GLY A 36 6.05 -1.55 -12.38
N THR A 37 5.80 -1.84 -11.09
CA THR A 37 4.77 -2.81 -10.68
C THR A 37 3.38 -2.30 -11.05
N ARG A 38 2.63 -3.07 -11.84
CA ARG A 38 1.22 -2.76 -12.14
C ARG A 38 0.33 -3.14 -10.96
N VAL A 39 -0.55 -2.23 -10.56
CA VAL A 39 -1.46 -2.41 -9.43
C VAL A 39 -2.91 -2.35 -9.92
N ARG A 40 -3.73 -3.33 -9.50
CA ARG A 40 -5.18 -3.29 -9.64
C ARG A 40 -5.81 -3.18 -8.26
N LEU A 41 -6.61 -2.15 -8.04
CA LEU A 41 -7.47 -2.03 -6.87
C LEU A 41 -8.78 -2.75 -7.15
N ALA A 42 -9.24 -3.57 -6.21
CA ALA A 42 -10.52 -4.26 -6.30
C ALA A 42 -11.26 -4.08 -4.96
N ALA A 43 -12.55 -3.81 -5.03
CA ALA A 43 -13.40 -3.82 -3.85
C ALA A 43 -13.53 -5.27 -3.34
N THR A 44 -13.56 -5.42 -2.02
CA THR A 44 -13.97 -6.69 -1.40
C THR A 44 -15.50 -6.76 -1.42
N ALA A 45 -16.04 -7.98 -1.57
CA ALA A 45 -17.46 -8.23 -1.40
C ALA A 45 -17.91 -7.97 0.04
#